data_AF-A0A959YNX5-F1
#
_entry.id   AF-A0A959YNX5-F1
#
_cell.length_a   1.000
_cell.length_b   1.000
_cell.length_c   1.000
_cell.angle_alpha   90.00
_cell.angle_beta   90.00
_cell.angle_gamma   90.00
#
_symmetry.space_group_name_H-M   'P 1'
#
loop_
_entity.id
_entity.type
_entity.pdbx_description
1 polymer ?
#
loop_
_entity_poly.entity_id
_entity_poly.type
_entity_poly.pdbx_seq_one_letter_code
_entity_poly.pdbx_strand_id
1 'polypeptide(L)' 'MLSFIIRRLSYGFLVLLGVLTVVFFIFNILPGDPARMMLGQRADQEAIDEINRELGLDKNLFAQYMLYLND' A
#
# COMPACT_ATOMS: atom_id res chain seq x y z
N MET A 1 5.78 25.61 -24.77
CA MET A 1 4.77 24.53 -24.72
C MET A 1 5.29 23.26 -24.03
N LEU A 2 6.41 22.66 -24.45
CA LEU A 2 6.95 21.44 -23.84
C LEU A 2 7.22 21.55 -22.33
N SER A 3 7.90 22.61 -21.89
CA SER A 3 8.15 22.88 -20.46
C SER A 3 6.87 23.00 -19.63
N PHE A 4 5.81 23.60 -20.20
CA PHE A 4 4.50 23.71 -19.54
C PHE A 4 3.82 22.34 -19.39
N ILE A 5 3.90 21.50 -20.43
CA ILE A 5 3.35 20.14 -20.42
C ILE A 5 4.07 19.27 -19.38
N ILE A 6 5.41 19.29 -19.38
CA ILE A 6 6.23 18.56 -18.39
C ILE A 6 5.87 19.01 -16.98
N ARG A 7 5.82 20.32 -16.73
CA ARG A 7 5.48 20.87 -15.41
C ARG A 7 4.09 20.40 -14.95
N ARG A 8 3.11 20.40 -15.86
CA ARG A 8 1.75 19.99 -15.54
C ARG A 8 1.64 18.48 -15.27
N LEU A 9 2.34 17.65 -16.03
CA LEU A 9 2.45 16.21 -15.79
C LEU A 9 3.14 15.91 -14.46
N SER A 10 4.24 16.59 -14.15
CA SER A 10 4.94 16.40 -12.87
C SER A 10 4.07 16.77 -11.67
N TYR A 11 3.27 17.83 -11.75
CA TYR A 11 2.32 18.16 -10.68
C TYR A 11 1.25 17.08 -10.52
N GLY A 12 0.66 16.61 -11.63
CA GLY A 12 -0.33 15.52 -11.57
C GLY A 12 0.26 14.24 -10.99
N PHE A 13 1.47 13.88 -11.39
CA PHE A 13 2.21 12.73 -10.87
C PHE A 13 2.49 12.85 -9.37
N LEU A 14 2.94 14.03 -8.90
CA LEU A 14 3.16 14.27 -7.47
C LEU A 14 1.87 14.19 -6.65
N VAL A 15 0.76 14.70 -7.17
CA VAL A 15 -0.54 14.60 -6.51
C VAL A 15 -0.98 13.13 -6.40
N LEU A 16 -0.86 12.36 -7.48
CA LEU A 16 -1.16 10.93 -7.48
C LEU A 16 -0.29 10.18 -6.47
N LEU A 17 1.02 10.41 -6.47
CA LEU A 17 1.93 9.85 -5.47
C LEU A 17 1.51 10.20 -4.05
N GLY A 18 1.12 11.45 -3.80
CA GLY A 18 0.61 11.89 -2.51
C GLY A 18 -0.63 11.11 -2.07
N VAL A 19 -1.61 10.98 -2.95
CA VAL A 19 -2.85 10.23 -2.68
C VAL A 19 -2.57 8.75 -2.44
N LEU A 20 -1.78 8.10 -3.30
CA LEU A 20 -1.38 6.69 -3.14
C LEU A 20 -0.67 6.46 -1.81
N THR A 21 0.23 7.37 -1.44
CA THR A 21 0.92 7.31 -0.15
C THR A 21 -0.07 7.40 1.00
N VAL A 22 -0.96 8.39 1.01
CA VAL A 22 -1.96 8.54 2.09
C VAL A 22 -2.83 7.30 2.21
N VAL A 23 -3.33 6.77 1.09
CA VAL A 23 -4.14 5.53 1.08
C VAL A 23 -3.33 4.37 1.64
N PHE A 24 -2.09 4.18 1.20
CA PHE A 24 -1.21 3.15 1.72
C PHE A 24 -1.07 3.21 3.24
N PHE A 25 -0.80 4.39 3.81
CA PHE A 25 -0.68 4.56 5.26
C PHE A 25 -1.99 4.26 6.00
N ILE A 26 -3.15 4.62 5.43
CA ILE A 26 -4.46 4.33 6.05
C ILE A 26 -4.74 2.83 6.10
N PHE A 27 -4.35 2.07 5.08
CA PHE A 27 -4.66 0.63 5.02
C PHE A 27 -3.57 -0.28 5.59
N ASN A 28 -2.30 0.13 5.57
CA ASN A 28 -1.17 -0.69 6.01
C ASN A 28 -0.59 -0.28 7.38
N ILE A 29 -0.86 0.93 7.87
CA ILE A 29 -0.25 1.45 9.11
C ILE A 29 -1.27 1.82 10.20
N LEU A 30 -2.52 2.18 9.85
CA LEU A 30 -3.58 2.40 10.84
C LEU A 30 -3.88 1.11 11.63
N PRO A 31 -4.45 1.17 12.86
CA PRO A 31 -4.38 0.07 13.81
C PRO A 31 -5.31 -1.08 13.41
N GLY A 32 -4.72 -2.12 12.81
CA GLY A 32 -5.36 -3.38 12.50
C GLY A 32 -4.45 -4.22 11.62
N ASP A 33 -4.37 -5.52 11.90
CA ASP A 33 -3.68 -6.48 11.03
C ASP A 33 -4.52 -6.65 9.74
N PRO A 34 -4.03 -6.26 8.54
CA PRO A 34 -4.82 -6.30 7.31
C PRO A 34 -5.28 -7.71 6.96
N ALA A 35 -4.42 -8.72 7.16
CA ALA A 35 -4.78 -10.11 6.96
C ALA A 35 -5.90 -10.53 7.92
N ARG A 36 -5.85 -10.08 9.18
CA ARG A 36 -6.92 -10.32 10.16
C ARG A 36 -8.21 -9.56 9.84
N MET A 37 -8.13 -8.40 9.20
CA MET A 37 -9.31 -7.67 8.71
C MET A 37 -9.97 -8.40 7.54
N MET A 38 -9.18 -9.02 6.66
CA MET A 38 -9.66 -9.78 5.50
C MET A 38 -10.26 -11.14 5.91
N LEU A 39 -9.58 -11.89 6.79
CA LEU A 39 -10.00 -13.23 7.21
C LEU A 39 -11.01 -13.23 8.37
N GLY A 40 -11.12 -12.11 9.08
CA GLY A 40 -11.99 -11.95 10.25
C GLY A 40 -11.34 -12.41 11.56
N GLN A 41 -11.97 -12.06 12.68
CA GLN A 41 -11.39 -12.23 14.03
C GLN A 41 -11.19 -13.67 14.49
N ARG A 42 -11.77 -14.66 13.80
CA ARG A 42 -11.68 -16.09 14.13
C ARG A 42 -10.72 -16.87 13.22
N ALA A 43 -9.96 -16.18 12.39
CA ALA A 43 -8.99 -16.82 11.52
C ALA A 43 -7.86 -17.46 12.34
N ASP A 44 -7.48 -18.68 11.96
CA ASP A 44 -6.32 -19.35 12.53
C ASP A 44 -5.05 -18.56 12.23
N GLN A 45 -4.10 -18.55 13.17
CA GLN A 45 -2.87 -17.79 13.02
C GLN A 45 -2.05 -18.26 11.79
N GLU A 46 -2.08 -19.55 11.47
CA GLU A 46 -1.44 -20.08 10.26
C GLU A 46 -2.00 -19.48 8.98
N ALA A 47 -3.33 -19.29 8.91
CA ALA A 47 -3.97 -18.67 7.75
C ALA A 47 -3.63 -17.16 7.65
N ILE A 48 -3.55 -16.48 8.79
CA ILE A 48 -3.10 -15.08 8.85
C ILE A 48 -1.65 -14.95 8.35
N ASP A 49 -0.75 -15.84 8.79
CA ASP A 49 0.65 -15.82 8.39
C ASP A 49 0.84 -16.17 6.90
N GLU A 50 0.04 -17.09 6.37
CA GLU A 50 -0.01 -17.42 4.94
C GLU A 50 -0.37 -16.17 4.11
N ILE A 51 -1.47 -15.51 4.46
CA ILE A 51 -1.96 -14.31 3.78
C ILE A 51 -0.98 -13.15 3.94
N ASN A 52 -0.36 -12.97 5.11
CA ASN A 52 0.66 -11.95 5.32
C ASN A 52 1.87 -12.15 4.40
N ARG A 53 2.28 -13.40 4.15
CA ARG A 53 3.37 -13.71 3.21
C ARG A 53 2.95 -13.51 1.76
N GLU A 54 1.73 -13.92 1.40
CA GLU A 54 1.18 -13.78 0.05
C GLU A 54 1.02 -12.30 -0.34
N LEU A 55 0.49 -11.48 0.57
CA LEU A 55 0.31 -10.04 0.37
C LEU A 55 1.58 -9.22 0.65
N GLY A 56 2.67 -9.86 1.11
CA GLY A 56 3.93 -9.19 1.45
C GLY A 56 3.86 -8.25 2.67
N LEU A 57 2.81 -8.38 3.49
CA LEU A 57 2.61 -7.62 4.74
C LEU A 57 3.65 -7.98 5.82
N ASP A 58 4.35 -9.11 5.63
CA ASP A 58 5.50 -9.54 6.44
C ASP A 58 6.78 -8.74 6.18
N LYS A 59 6.83 -7.95 5.09
CA LYS A 59 8.03 -7.19 4.69
C LYS A 59 8.10 -5.85 5.42
N ASN A 60 9.26 -5.18 5.32
CA ASN A 60 9.36 -3.80 5.82
C ASN A 60 8.45 -2.85 5.02
N LEU A 61 8.08 -1.71 5.64
CA LEU A 61 7.13 -0.75 5.05
C LEU A 61 7.55 -0.22 3.68
N PHE A 62 8.85 -0.06 3.44
CA PHE A 62 9.34 0.40 2.14
C PHE A 62 9.10 -0.65 1.05
N ALA A 63 9.36 -1.93 1.34
CA ALA A 63 9.06 -3.03 0.43
C ALA A 63 7.55 -3.17 0.18
N GLN A 64 6.73 -3.06 1.23
CA GLN A 64 5.26 -3.06 1.09
C GLN A 64 4.77 -1.92 0.18
N TYR A 65 5.31 -0.72 0.34
CA TYR A 65 4.96 0.43 -0.48
C TYR A 65 5.38 0.25 -1.95
N MET A 66 6.57 -0.33 -2.21
CA MET A 66 7.01 -0.64 -3.57
C MET A 66 6.15 -1.72 -4.23
N LEU A 67 5.72 -2.74 -3.47
CA LEU A 67 4.77 -3.74 -3.95
C LEU A 67 3.42 -3.10 -4.29
N TYR A 68 2.91 -2.24 -3.42
CA TYR A 68 1.65 -1.51 -3.64
C TYR A 68 1.67 -0.60 -4.87
N LEU A 69 2.83 -0.03 -5.23
CA LEU A 69 2.97 0.79 -6.45
C LEU A 69 3.07 -0.04 -7.74
N ASN A 70 3.32 -1.35 -7.64
CA ASN A 70 3.51 -2.25 -8.76
C ASN A 70 2.30 -3.17 -9.01
N ASP A 71 1.27 -3.07 -8.17
CA ASP A 71 0.00 -3.80 -8.25
C ASP A 71 -1.08 -2.95 -8.94
#